data_AF-A0A496S1N9-F1
#
_entry.id   AF-A0A496S1N9-F1
#
_cell.length_a   1.000
_cell.length_b   1.000
_cell.length_c   1.000
_cell.angle_alpha   90.00
_cell.angle_beta   90.00
_cell.angle_gamma   90.00
#
_symmetry.space_group_name_H-M   'P 1'
#
loop_
_entity.id
_entity.type
_entity.pdbx_description
1 polymer ?
#
loop_
_entity_poly.entity_id
_entity_poly.type
_entity_poly.pdbx_seq_one_letter_code
_entity_poly.pdbx_strand_id
1 'polypeptide(L)'
;MRKISDIIRHNRLYAVLLVFIIGINLVAFMGWMAERAGEKAETTVTGVPVQDELAAGQQVRPAERTLFDSEDVNARRAKLEGLLRENPLLSIVLGVLNLMALYVIFVGLILDMYFLIRWLRKEPVRIRVVRQEKPRWSVADVVRVAIIFVACSYIFVILQGSVTEIFPVLSSGNFRMVFNTAVMSVVGISVILYFIVRKYGHGINAIGLSFRGFFRNLRYAFVGYVALIPILFAIMLAIFFVTKWLGYHPPVQSIVTVFIEEKETSVLWFSALFVAVFGPVAEEIFFRGFMYTAVRKRWGVFRAMVGTSAVFSCLHTHVVGFFPIMALGLLLAYLYEKTGSLAASISVHIMHNVGMVILVFLVRCIGT
;
A
#
# COMPACT_ATOMS: atom_id res chain seq x y z
N MET A 1 15.68 19.99 -36.09
CA MET A 1 15.20 18.59 -36.23
C MET A 1 16.19 17.52 -35.72
N ARG A 2 17.52 17.64 -35.91
CA ARG A 2 18.51 16.65 -35.42
C ARG A 2 18.48 16.34 -33.90
N LYS A 3 18.27 17.34 -33.03
CA LYS A 3 18.14 17.10 -31.57
C LYS A 3 16.91 16.26 -31.17
N ILE A 4 15.80 16.37 -31.91
CA ILE A 4 14.58 15.61 -31.62
C ILE A 4 14.73 14.15 -32.08
N SER A 5 15.33 13.91 -33.25
CA SER A 5 15.58 12.55 -33.75
C SER A 5 16.53 11.75 -32.86
N ASP A 6 17.48 12.40 -32.18
CA ASP A 6 18.44 11.73 -31.31
C ASP A 6 17.87 11.44 -29.92
N ILE A 7 17.01 12.33 -29.40
CA ILE A 7 16.20 12.09 -28.19
C ILE A 7 15.21 10.94 -28.42
N ILE A 8 14.59 10.88 -29.61
CA ILE A 8 13.71 9.77 -29.99
C ILE A 8 14.53 8.48 -30.10
N ARG A 9 15.71 8.49 -30.73
CA ARG A 9 16.57 7.30 -30.86
C ARG A 9 17.02 6.70 -29.52
N HIS A 10 17.33 7.53 -28.52
CA HIS A 10 17.73 7.05 -27.19
C HIS A 10 16.57 6.61 -26.31
N ASN A 11 15.33 7.02 -26.60
CA ASN A 11 14.15 6.67 -25.80
C ASN A 11 13.11 5.82 -26.56
N ARG A 12 13.48 5.22 -27.71
CA ARG A 12 12.54 4.45 -28.57
C ARG A 12 11.80 3.37 -27.80
N LEU A 13 12.51 2.64 -26.93
CA LEU A 13 11.90 1.60 -26.09
C LEU A 13 10.74 2.16 -25.27
N TYR A 14 10.96 3.22 -24.50
CA TYR A 14 9.92 3.79 -23.63
C TYR A 14 8.76 4.38 -24.43
N ALA A 15 9.02 4.96 -25.60
CA ALA A 15 7.97 5.43 -26.49
C ALA A 15 7.11 4.27 -27.01
N VAL A 16 7.72 3.17 -27.43
CA VAL A 16 7.02 1.95 -27.87
C VAL A 16 6.19 1.37 -26.73
N LEU A 17 6.77 1.24 -25.52
CA LEU A 17 6.04 0.74 -24.35
C LEU A 17 4.88 1.66 -23.96
N LEU A 18 5.02 2.98 -24.08
CA LEU A 18 3.94 3.92 -23.81
C LEU A 18 2.80 3.78 -24.83
N VAL A 19 3.13 3.66 -26.12
CA VAL A 19 2.13 3.40 -27.17
C VAL A 19 1.40 2.08 -26.90
N PHE A 20 2.12 1.03 -26.51
CA PHE A 20 1.53 -0.25 -26.11
C PHE A 20 0.56 -0.10 -24.93
N ILE A 21 0.96 0.60 -23.86
CA ILE A 21 0.11 0.87 -22.68
C ILE A 21 -1.15 1.65 -23.09
N ILE A 22 -1.00 2.72 -23.88
CA ILE A 22 -2.12 3.54 -24.35
C ILE A 22 -3.07 2.70 -25.21
N GLY A 23 -2.53 1.88 -26.11
CA GLY A 23 -3.31 0.99 -26.98
C GLY A 23 -4.19 0.02 -26.17
N ILE A 24 -3.63 -0.65 -25.16
CA ILE A 24 -4.39 -1.55 -24.28
C ILE A 24 -5.52 -0.80 -23.57
N ASN A 25 -5.22 0.36 -22.97
CA ASN A 25 -6.23 1.12 -22.24
C ASN A 25 -7.32 1.68 -23.17
N LEU A 26 -6.98 2.05 -24.41
CA LEU A 26 -7.95 2.50 -25.41
C LEU A 26 -8.89 1.36 -25.84
N VAL A 27 -8.36 0.16 -26.06
CA VAL A 27 -9.18 -1.03 -26.37
C VAL A 27 -10.13 -1.34 -25.22
N ALA A 28 -9.64 -1.34 -23.98
CA ALA A 28 -10.47 -1.55 -22.80
C ALA A 28 -11.58 -0.50 -22.67
N PHE A 29 -11.24 0.78 -22.90
CA PHE A 29 -12.21 1.88 -22.89
C PHE A 29 -13.26 1.75 -24.00
N MET A 30 -12.87 1.38 -25.21
CA MET A 30 -13.79 1.15 -26.32
C MET A 30 -14.73 -0.02 -26.04
N GLY A 31 -14.24 -1.12 -25.48
CA GLY A 31 -15.07 -2.26 -25.07
C GLY A 31 -16.13 -1.85 -24.04
N TRP A 32 -15.71 -1.13 -23.00
CA TRP A 32 -16.62 -0.60 -21.98
C TRP A 32 -17.68 0.37 -22.54
N MET A 33 -17.30 1.23 -23.49
CA MET A 33 -18.23 2.12 -24.18
C MET A 33 -19.25 1.35 -25.03
N ALA A 34 -18.81 0.30 -25.73
CA ALA A 34 -19.68 -0.53 -26.56
C ALA A 34 -20.70 -1.31 -25.73
N GLU A 35 -20.29 -1.86 -24.58
CA GLU A 35 -21.17 -2.55 -23.62
C GLU A 35 -22.29 -1.62 -23.13
N ARG A 36 -21.94 -0.40 -22.72
CA ARG A 36 -22.93 0.63 -22.32
C ARG A 36 -23.84 1.13 -23.45
N ALA A 37 -23.35 1.12 -24.69
CA ALA A 37 -24.18 1.46 -25.84
C ALA A 37 -25.16 0.33 -26.18
N GLY A 38 -24.77 -0.93 -25.97
CA GLY A 38 -25.61 -2.12 -26.10
C GLY A 38 -26.75 -2.14 -25.08
N GLU A 39 -26.47 -1.90 -23.79
CA GLU A 39 -27.48 -1.81 -22.73
C GLU A 39 -28.53 -0.71 -23.02
N LYS A 40 -28.10 0.41 -23.60
CA LYS A 40 -29.01 1.49 -24.04
C LYS A 40 -29.85 1.12 -25.26
N ALA A 41 -29.32 0.31 -26.18
CA ALA A 41 -30.07 -0.13 -27.35
C ALA A 41 -31.16 -1.16 -26.99
N GLU A 42 -30.86 -2.10 -26.08
CA GLU A 42 -31.81 -3.10 -25.58
C GLU A 42 -32.99 -2.46 -24.81
N THR A 43 -32.72 -1.43 -24.00
CA THR A 43 -33.75 -0.65 -23.31
C THR A 43 -34.62 0.20 -24.26
N THR A 44 -34.13 0.53 -25.46
CA THR A 44 -34.90 1.30 -26.45
C THR A 44 -35.79 0.40 -27.33
N VAL A 45 -35.41 -0.85 -27.57
CA VAL A 45 -36.16 -1.81 -28.41
C VAL A 45 -37.34 -2.45 -27.65
N THR A 46 -37.25 -2.61 -26.33
CA THR A 46 -38.34 -3.20 -25.52
C THR A 46 -39.46 -2.22 -25.17
N GLY A 47 -39.33 -0.93 -25.50
CA GLY A 47 -40.42 0.06 -25.42
C GLY A 47 -40.94 0.35 -24.01
N VAL A 48 -40.28 -0.15 -22.96
CA VAL A 48 -40.65 0.12 -21.57
C VAL A 48 -39.90 1.38 -21.11
N PRO A 49 -40.60 2.46 -20.70
CA PRO A 49 -39.91 3.64 -20.18
C PRO A 49 -39.16 3.27 -18.90
N VAL A 50 -37.85 3.53 -18.89
CA VAL A 50 -36.92 3.41 -17.75
C VAL A 50 -37.20 4.52 -16.71
N GLN A 51 -38.48 4.73 -16.35
CA GLN A 51 -38.86 5.52 -15.19
C GLN A 51 -39.20 4.65 -13.98
N ASP A 52 -39.42 3.35 -14.16
CA ASP A 52 -39.59 2.41 -13.04
C ASP A 52 -38.32 1.60 -12.71
N GLU A 53 -37.27 1.64 -13.53
CA GLU A 53 -35.99 0.96 -13.21
C GLU A 53 -35.09 1.76 -12.24
N LEU A 54 -35.38 3.03 -12.00
CA LEU A 54 -34.83 3.76 -10.84
C LEU A 54 -35.46 3.29 -9.51
N ALA A 55 -36.56 2.53 -9.56
CA ALA A 55 -37.17 1.87 -8.40
C ALA A 55 -36.98 0.34 -8.40
N ALA A 56 -36.84 -0.30 -9.57
CA ALA A 56 -36.76 -1.77 -9.70
C ALA A 56 -35.33 -2.33 -9.97
N GLY A 57 -34.35 -1.47 -10.29
CA GLY A 57 -32.94 -1.83 -10.43
C GLY A 57 -32.16 -1.88 -9.12
N GLN A 58 -32.76 -1.46 -8.00
CA GLN A 58 -32.39 -1.96 -6.69
C GLN A 58 -32.94 -3.39 -6.55
N GLN A 59 -32.43 -4.33 -7.35
CA GLN A 59 -31.99 -5.54 -6.69
C GLN A 59 -30.98 -5.06 -5.67
N VAL A 60 -31.48 -4.85 -4.46
CA VAL A 60 -30.71 -4.79 -3.23
C VAL A 60 -29.76 -5.97 -3.37
N ARG A 61 -28.52 -5.71 -3.80
CA ARG A 61 -27.40 -6.64 -3.58
C ARG A 61 -27.62 -7.07 -2.13
N PRO A 62 -27.83 -8.37 -1.86
CA PRO A 62 -28.31 -8.85 -0.56
C PRO A 62 -27.55 -8.07 0.48
N ALA A 63 -28.27 -7.18 1.18
CA ALA A 63 -27.74 -5.96 1.81
C ALA A 63 -26.26 -6.18 2.10
N GLU A 64 -25.35 -5.54 1.33
CA GLU A 64 -23.91 -5.65 1.56
C GLU A 64 -23.75 -5.47 3.05
N ARG A 65 -23.58 -6.57 3.78
CA ARG A 65 -23.67 -6.58 5.24
C ARG A 65 -22.47 -5.80 5.65
N THR A 66 -22.67 -4.50 5.83
CA THR A 66 -21.59 -3.64 6.26
C THR A 66 -21.15 -4.25 7.57
N LEU A 67 -19.83 -4.36 7.75
CA LEU A 67 -19.22 -4.99 8.91
C LEU A 67 -19.66 -4.35 10.26
N PHE A 68 -20.53 -3.33 10.23
CA PHE A 68 -20.86 -2.37 11.26
C PHE A 68 -22.38 -2.09 11.39
N ASP A 69 -23.26 -2.93 10.82
CA ASP A 69 -24.71 -2.80 11.08
C ASP A 69 -25.03 -3.12 12.56
N SER A 70 -25.93 -2.37 13.18
CA SER A 70 -26.11 -2.34 14.65
C SER A 70 -26.63 -3.64 15.25
N GLU A 71 -27.49 -4.38 14.53
CA GLU A 71 -27.93 -5.72 14.90
C GLU A 71 -26.78 -6.74 14.83
N ASP A 72 -25.90 -6.59 13.84
CA ASP A 72 -24.72 -7.43 13.65
C ASP A 72 -23.65 -7.15 14.74
N VAL A 73 -23.49 -5.89 15.16
CA VAL A 73 -22.57 -5.51 16.24
C VAL A 73 -22.93 -6.16 17.58
N ASN A 74 -24.21 -6.13 17.97
CA ASN A 74 -24.65 -6.76 19.21
C ASN A 74 -24.54 -8.29 19.16
N ALA A 75 -24.90 -8.91 18.02
CA ALA A 75 -24.73 -10.33 17.81
C ALA A 75 -23.26 -10.77 17.88
N ARG A 76 -22.35 -10.02 17.24
CA ARG A 76 -20.90 -10.27 17.29
C ARG A 76 -20.32 -10.05 18.68
N ARG A 77 -20.82 -9.05 19.42
CA ARG A 77 -20.43 -8.83 20.82
C ARG A 77 -20.81 -10.04 21.67
N ALA A 78 -22.04 -10.52 21.57
CA ALA A 78 -22.49 -11.72 22.29
C ALA A 78 -21.67 -12.95 21.90
N LYS A 79 -21.37 -13.13 20.61
CA LYS A 79 -20.48 -14.19 20.12
C LYS A 79 -19.08 -14.10 20.72
N LEU A 80 -18.47 -12.91 20.71
CA LEU A 80 -17.17 -12.67 21.31
C LEU A 80 -17.19 -12.96 22.81
N GLU A 81 -18.19 -12.49 23.54
CA GLU A 81 -18.35 -12.78 24.97
C GLU A 81 -18.49 -14.29 25.23
N GLY A 82 -19.20 -15.03 24.37
CA GLY A 82 -19.26 -16.48 24.39
C GLY A 82 -17.88 -17.13 24.21
N LEU A 83 -17.17 -16.75 23.13
CA LEU A 83 -15.82 -17.26 22.83
C LEU A 83 -14.81 -16.98 23.95
N LEU A 84 -14.90 -15.80 24.58
CA LEU A 84 -14.03 -15.40 25.69
C LEU A 84 -14.32 -16.20 26.96
N ARG A 85 -15.57 -16.60 27.20
CA ARG A 85 -15.95 -17.49 28.30
C ARG A 85 -15.46 -18.91 28.07
N GLU A 86 -15.58 -19.41 26.84
CA GLU A 86 -15.14 -20.76 26.45
C GLU A 86 -13.61 -20.88 26.40
N ASN A 87 -12.89 -19.80 26.07
CA ASN A 87 -11.43 -19.79 25.92
C ASN A 87 -10.78 -18.75 26.85
N PRO A 88 -10.49 -19.09 28.12
CA PRO A 88 -9.85 -18.19 29.07
C PRO A 88 -8.51 -17.63 28.58
N LEU A 89 -7.74 -18.44 27.84
CA LEU A 89 -6.48 -18.02 27.23
C LEU A 89 -6.70 -16.89 26.21
N LEU A 90 -7.73 -16.99 25.36
CA LEU A 90 -8.07 -15.96 24.38
C LEU A 90 -8.43 -14.65 25.07
N SER A 91 -9.18 -14.71 26.18
CA SER A 91 -9.53 -13.55 27.00
C SER A 91 -8.29 -12.85 27.57
N ILE A 92 -7.37 -13.63 28.15
CA ILE A 92 -6.09 -13.11 28.68
C ILE A 92 -5.28 -12.47 27.54
N VAL A 93 -5.15 -13.14 26.40
CA VAL A 93 -4.39 -12.64 25.25
C VAL A 93 -4.98 -11.32 24.75
N LEU A 94 -6.29 -11.23 24.55
CA LEU A 94 -6.95 -9.99 24.11
C LEU A 94 -6.83 -8.87 25.15
N GLY A 95 -6.94 -9.20 26.45
CA GLY A 95 -6.72 -8.24 27.53
C GLY A 95 -5.29 -7.68 27.54
N VAL A 96 -4.29 -8.55 27.41
CA VAL A 96 -2.88 -8.14 27.31
C VAL A 96 -2.63 -7.29 26.08
N LEU A 97 -3.15 -7.68 24.91
CA LEU A 97 -3.01 -6.91 23.66
C LEU A 97 -3.64 -5.52 23.78
N ASN A 98 -4.80 -5.40 24.43
CA ASN A 98 -5.44 -4.11 24.65
C ASN A 98 -4.62 -3.22 25.60
N LEU A 99 -4.13 -3.77 26.71
CA LEU A 99 -3.24 -3.05 27.63
C LEU A 99 -1.94 -2.62 26.94
N MET A 100 -1.36 -3.48 26.10
CA MET A 100 -0.19 -3.14 25.29
C MET A 100 -0.49 -2.01 24.30
N ALA A 101 -1.64 -2.05 23.62
CA ALA A 101 -2.04 -0.98 22.70
C ALA A 101 -2.20 0.37 23.42
N LEU A 102 -2.87 0.38 24.58
CA LEU A 102 -3.00 1.58 25.41
C LEU A 102 -1.65 2.09 25.90
N TYR A 103 -0.76 1.19 26.32
CA TYR A 103 0.59 1.53 26.75
C TYR A 103 1.41 2.15 25.60
N VAL A 104 1.33 1.59 24.38
CA VAL A 104 2.01 2.14 23.20
C VAL A 104 1.47 3.52 22.84
N ILE A 105 0.16 3.74 22.91
CA ILE A 105 -0.44 5.07 22.69
C ILE A 105 0.05 6.05 23.76
N PHE A 106 0.04 5.65 25.03
CA PHE A 106 0.49 6.49 26.15
C PHE A 106 1.97 6.90 25.99
N VAL A 107 2.85 5.93 25.72
CA VAL A 107 4.28 6.19 25.47
C VAL A 107 4.46 7.05 24.22
N GLY A 108 3.68 6.80 23.17
CA GLY A 108 3.67 7.63 21.96
C GLY A 108 3.33 9.09 22.26
N LEU A 109 2.30 9.35 23.06
CA LEU A 109 1.91 10.70 23.46
C LEU A 109 3.01 11.42 24.25
N ILE A 110 3.73 10.69 25.12
CA ILE A 110 4.90 11.23 25.82
C ILE A 110 6.01 11.60 24.83
N LEU A 111 6.27 10.74 23.83
CA LEU A 111 7.26 11.03 22.78
C LEU A 111 6.84 12.23 21.93
N ASP A 112 5.57 12.33 21.55
CA ASP A 112 5.03 13.44 20.78
C ASP A 112 5.17 14.76 21.54
N MET A 113 4.81 14.76 22.84
CA MET A 113 5.00 15.92 23.71
C MET A 113 6.47 16.30 23.84
N TYR A 114 7.36 15.31 24.00
CA TYR A 114 8.80 15.52 24.02
C TYR A 114 9.31 16.16 22.71
N PHE A 115 8.90 15.64 21.55
CA PHE A 115 9.31 16.19 20.26
C PHE A 115 8.72 17.58 20.01
N LEU A 116 7.47 17.81 20.42
CA LEU A 116 6.82 19.12 20.34
C LEU A 116 7.57 20.17 21.16
N ILE A 117 7.90 19.87 22.43
CA ILE A 117 8.66 20.78 23.30
C ILE A 117 10.02 21.11 22.68
N ARG A 118 10.75 20.11 22.16
CA ARG A 118 12.03 20.35 21.48
C ARG A 118 11.88 21.21 20.23
N TRP A 119 10.85 20.95 19.42
CA TRP A 119 10.56 21.72 18.22
C TRP A 119 10.26 23.19 18.56
N LEU A 120 9.41 23.45 19.57
CA LEU A 120 9.11 24.79 20.07
C LEU A 120 10.36 25.51 20.60
N ARG A 121 11.27 24.76 21.25
CA ARG A 121 12.57 25.26 21.73
C ARG A 121 13.64 25.38 20.64
N LYS A 122 13.33 25.04 19.37
CA LYS A 122 14.27 24.98 18.24
C LYS A 122 15.48 24.07 18.50
N GLU A 123 15.33 23.09 19.39
CA GLU A 123 16.37 22.12 19.68
C GLU A 123 16.29 20.93 18.72
N PRO A 124 17.33 20.66 17.91
CA PRO A 124 17.29 19.54 16.99
C PRO A 124 17.23 18.20 17.73
N VAL A 125 16.44 17.26 17.21
CA VAL A 125 16.48 15.87 17.65
C VAL A 125 17.82 15.27 17.20
N ARG A 126 18.60 14.73 18.14
CA ARG A 126 19.93 14.15 17.87
C ARG A 126 19.81 12.81 17.14
N ILE A 127 19.60 12.87 15.84
CA ILE A 127 19.72 11.70 14.94
C ILE A 127 21.07 11.80 14.24
N ARG A 128 21.83 10.70 14.24
CA ARG A 128 23.10 10.65 13.50
C ARG A 128 22.79 10.73 12.00
N VAL A 129 22.98 11.91 11.43
CA VAL A 129 22.75 12.15 10.01
C VAL A 129 23.87 11.49 9.20
N VAL A 130 23.52 10.53 8.36
CA VAL A 130 24.43 9.98 7.36
C VAL A 130 24.28 10.81 6.09
N ARG A 131 25.37 11.47 5.65
CA ARG A 131 25.35 12.24 4.41
C ARG A 131 25.18 11.27 3.24
N GLN A 132 24.00 11.29 2.63
CA GLN A 132 23.73 10.51 1.43
C GLN A 132 24.46 11.12 0.24
N GLU A 133 25.03 10.26 -0.61
CA GLU A 133 25.56 10.69 -1.91
C GLU A 133 24.40 11.11 -2.83
N LYS A 134 24.65 12.09 -3.71
CA LYS A 134 23.65 12.49 -4.70
C LYS A 134 23.52 11.37 -5.74
N PRO A 135 22.31 10.83 -5.98
CA PRO A 135 22.15 9.75 -6.94
C PRO A 135 22.47 10.23 -8.36
N ARG A 136 23.01 9.31 -9.18
CA ARG A 136 23.22 9.57 -10.61
C ARG A 136 21.93 9.50 -11.43
N TRP A 137 20.96 8.69 -11.01
CA TRP A 137 19.65 8.63 -11.66
C TRP A 137 18.82 9.91 -11.40
N SER A 138 17.79 10.08 -12.23
CA SER A 138 16.94 11.27 -12.28
C SER A 138 15.46 10.91 -12.16
N VAL A 139 14.60 11.92 -11.99
CA VAL A 139 13.13 11.72 -12.02
C VAL A 139 12.67 11.09 -13.35
N ALA A 140 13.37 11.36 -14.46
CA ALA A 140 13.06 10.71 -15.73
C ALA A 140 13.33 9.19 -15.69
N ASP A 141 14.32 8.73 -14.91
CA ASP A 141 14.56 7.30 -14.73
C ASP A 141 13.50 6.63 -13.87
N VAL A 142 12.93 7.35 -12.89
CA VAL A 142 11.75 6.88 -12.14
C VAL A 142 10.58 6.65 -13.09
N VAL A 143 10.28 7.60 -13.97
CA VAL A 143 9.22 7.47 -14.98
C VAL A 143 9.49 6.31 -15.94
N ARG A 144 10.74 6.13 -16.39
CA ARG A 144 11.13 4.99 -17.24
C ARG A 144 10.91 3.65 -16.57
N VAL A 145 11.30 3.52 -15.30
CA VAL A 145 11.05 2.29 -14.51
C VAL A 145 9.56 2.04 -14.35
N ALA A 146 8.76 3.07 -14.09
CA ALA A 146 7.30 2.95 -14.01
C ALA A 146 6.68 2.49 -15.34
N ILE A 147 7.11 3.04 -16.48
CA ILE A 147 6.65 2.61 -17.81
C ILE A 147 6.99 1.13 -18.05
N ILE A 148 8.22 0.71 -17.75
CA ILE A 148 8.63 -0.70 -17.89
C ILE A 148 7.77 -1.58 -16.99
N PHE A 149 7.59 -1.20 -15.72
CA PHE A 149 6.81 -1.96 -14.76
C PHE A 149 5.36 -2.17 -15.21
N VAL A 150 4.70 -1.10 -15.68
CA VAL A 150 3.32 -1.16 -16.18
C VAL A 150 3.22 -1.97 -17.47
N ALA A 151 4.18 -1.84 -18.39
CA ALA A 151 4.18 -2.66 -19.59
C ALA A 151 4.38 -4.14 -19.27
N CYS A 152 5.31 -4.46 -18.35
CA CYS A 152 5.53 -5.82 -17.87
C CYS A 152 4.30 -6.38 -17.16
N SER A 153 3.55 -5.57 -16.38
CA SER A 153 2.33 -6.04 -15.72
C SER A 153 1.24 -6.41 -16.72
N TYR A 154 1.04 -5.61 -17.78
CA TYR A 154 0.10 -5.97 -18.84
C TYR A 154 0.51 -7.25 -19.59
N ILE A 155 1.78 -7.35 -20.00
CA ILE A 155 2.30 -8.55 -20.67
C ILE A 155 2.12 -9.77 -19.78
N PHE A 156 2.43 -9.64 -18.49
CA PHE A 156 2.29 -10.73 -17.52
C PHE A 156 0.84 -11.19 -17.36
N VAL A 157 -0.13 -10.26 -17.27
CA VAL A 157 -1.55 -10.59 -17.21
C VAL A 157 -2.03 -11.28 -18.49
N ILE A 158 -1.60 -10.84 -19.67
CA ILE A 158 -1.95 -11.47 -20.95
C ILE A 158 -1.42 -12.90 -21.01
N LEU A 159 -0.15 -13.09 -20.66
CA LEU A 159 0.48 -14.42 -20.66
C LEU A 159 -0.14 -15.34 -19.61
N GLN A 160 -0.60 -14.78 -18.48
CA GLN A 160 -1.18 -15.56 -17.40
C GLN A 160 -2.44 -16.33 -17.82
N GLY A 161 -3.24 -15.83 -18.76
CA GLY A 161 -4.41 -16.55 -19.27
C GLY A 161 -4.06 -17.96 -19.76
N SER A 162 -2.98 -18.09 -20.54
CA SER A 162 -2.48 -19.38 -21.01
C SER A 162 -1.84 -20.21 -19.89
N VAL A 163 -1.20 -19.57 -18.90
CA VAL A 163 -0.56 -20.27 -17.78
C VAL A 163 -1.59 -20.88 -16.83
N THR A 164 -2.74 -20.22 -16.62
CA THR A 164 -3.81 -20.75 -15.76
C THR A 164 -4.47 -22.01 -16.32
N GLU A 165 -4.46 -22.20 -17.63
CA GLU A 165 -4.93 -23.44 -18.27
C GLU A 165 -3.97 -24.62 -18.00
N ILE A 166 -2.67 -24.34 -17.89
CA ILE A 166 -1.63 -25.35 -17.66
C ILE A 166 -1.47 -25.67 -16.17
N PHE A 167 -1.64 -24.67 -15.29
CA PHE A 167 -1.44 -24.80 -13.84
C PHE A 167 -2.73 -24.46 -13.08
N PRO A 168 -3.60 -25.45 -12.81
CA PRO A 168 -4.89 -25.23 -12.15
C PRO A 168 -4.79 -24.57 -10.77
N VAL A 169 -3.67 -24.69 -10.05
CA VAL A 169 -3.46 -23.99 -8.77
C VAL A 169 -3.56 -22.47 -8.88
N LEU A 170 -3.22 -21.91 -10.05
CA LEU A 170 -3.33 -20.47 -10.34
C LEU A 170 -4.76 -20.03 -10.69
N SER A 171 -5.73 -20.95 -10.73
CA SER A 171 -7.15 -20.60 -10.92
C SER A 171 -7.77 -19.96 -9.68
N SER A 172 -7.23 -20.24 -8.48
CA SER A 172 -7.71 -19.65 -7.24
C SER A 172 -7.42 -18.14 -7.21
N GLY A 173 -8.47 -17.32 -7.04
CA GLY A 173 -8.40 -15.87 -7.18
C GLY A 173 -7.40 -15.20 -6.22
N ASN A 174 -7.41 -15.63 -4.95
CA ASN A 174 -6.56 -15.09 -3.89
C ASN A 174 -5.09 -15.45 -4.09
N PHE A 175 -4.78 -16.73 -4.33
CA PHE A 175 -3.41 -17.16 -4.61
C PHE A 175 -2.86 -16.45 -5.85
N ARG A 176 -3.65 -16.38 -6.92
CA ARG A 176 -3.28 -15.68 -8.14
C ARG A 176 -2.94 -14.20 -7.87
N MET A 177 -3.75 -13.50 -7.07
CA MET A 177 -3.50 -12.09 -6.72
C MET A 177 -2.15 -11.91 -6.02
N VAL A 178 -1.87 -12.72 -5.00
CA VAL A 178 -0.64 -12.60 -4.20
C VAL A 178 0.57 -13.03 -5.02
N PHE A 179 0.45 -14.13 -5.76
CA PHE A 179 1.47 -14.61 -6.69
C PHE A 179 1.83 -13.54 -7.73
N ASN A 180 0.84 -12.91 -8.35
CA ASN A 180 1.05 -11.86 -9.34
C ASN A 180 1.79 -10.67 -8.74
N THR A 181 1.38 -10.26 -7.53
CA THR A 181 2.01 -9.14 -6.82
C THR A 181 3.46 -9.47 -6.47
N ALA A 182 3.74 -10.71 -6.07
CA ALA A 182 5.10 -11.18 -5.78
C ALA A 182 5.98 -11.18 -7.03
N VAL A 183 5.51 -11.76 -8.14
CA VAL A 183 6.23 -11.77 -9.41
C VAL A 183 6.52 -10.35 -9.89
N MET A 184 5.51 -9.47 -9.86
CA MET A 184 5.69 -8.09 -10.29
C MET A 184 6.65 -7.32 -9.37
N SER A 185 6.63 -7.57 -8.06
CA SER A 185 7.59 -6.99 -7.11
C SER A 185 9.03 -7.38 -7.45
N VAL A 186 9.27 -8.66 -7.78
CA VAL A 186 10.57 -9.14 -8.22
C VAL A 186 10.99 -8.44 -9.52
N VAL A 187 10.12 -8.38 -10.52
CA VAL A 187 10.39 -7.68 -11.79
C VAL A 187 10.74 -6.20 -11.54
N GLY A 188 9.96 -5.51 -10.72
CA GLY A 188 10.19 -4.12 -10.35
C GLY A 188 11.57 -3.90 -9.70
N ILE A 189 11.90 -4.72 -8.70
CA ILE A 189 13.21 -4.68 -8.04
C ILE A 189 14.33 -4.97 -9.05
N SER A 190 14.19 -5.98 -9.90
CA SER A 190 15.20 -6.32 -10.91
C SER A 190 15.46 -5.17 -11.89
N VAL A 191 14.43 -4.47 -12.34
CA VAL A 191 14.57 -3.30 -13.21
C VAL A 191 15.27 -2.14 -12.48
N ILE A 192 14.90 -1.88 -11.22
CA ILE A 192 15.55 -0.84 -10.39
C ILE A 192 17.04 -1.18 -10.20
N LEU A 193 17.36 -2.42 -9.84
CA LEU A 193 18.75 -2.88 -9.67
C LEU A 193 19.54 -2.83 -10.97
N TYR A 194 18.93 -3.13 -12.12
CA TYR A 194 19.56 -2.93 -13.42
C TYR A 194 19.97 -1.46 -13.64
N PHE A 195 19.07 -0.51 -13.35
CA PHE A 195 19.41 0.92 -13.47
C PHE A 195 20.56 1.30 -12.54
N ILE A 196 20.51 0.89 -11.27
CA ILE A 196 21.52 1.28 -10.27
C ILE A 196 22.88 0.65 -10.58
N VAL A 197 22.92 -0.68 -10.75
CA VAL A 197 24.15 -1.46 -10.83
C VAL A 197 24.73 -1.45 -12.23
N ARG A 198 23.92 -1.76 -13.25
CA ARG A 198 24.41 -1.91 -14.63
C ARG A 198 24.48 -0.58 -15.37
N LYS A 199 23.43 0.24 -15.31
CA LYS A 199 23.39 1.51 -16.07
C LYS A 199 24.24 2.60 -15.44
N TYR A 200 24.24 2.75 -14.11
CA TYR A 200 24.98 3.81 -13.41
C TYR A 200 26.23 3.36 -12.67
N GLY A 201 26.50 2.05 -12.57
CA GLY A 201 27.72 1.52 -11.96
C GLY A 201 27.78 1.69 -10.43
N HIS A 202 26.65 1.84 -9.75
CA HIS A 202 26.60 1.99 -8.30
C HIS A 202 26.31 0.66 -7.59
N GLY A 203 26.88 0.48 -6.40
CA GLY A 203 26.48 -0.62 -5.52
C GLY A 203 25.10 -0.39 -4.89
N ILE A 204 24.47 -1.45 -4.39
CA ILE A 204 23.17 -1.40 -3.70
C ILE A 204 23.17 -0.50 -2.45
N ASN A 205 24.34 -0.25 -1.87
CA ASN A 205 24.48 0.71 -0.77
C ASN A 205 24.07 2.14 -1.18
N ALA A 206 24.08 2.47 -2.48
CA ALA A 206 23.68 3.79 -2.99
C ALA A 206 22.20 4.10 -2.76
N ILE A 207 21.35 3.07 -2.62
CA ILE A 207 19.95 3.23 -2.22
C ILE A 207 19.74 3.09 -0.72
N GLY A 208 20.81 2.89 0.07
CA GLY A 208 20.73 2.72 1.52
C GLY A 208 20.46 1.28 1.98
N LEU A 209 20.52 0.30 1.08
CA LEU A 209 20.57 -1.12 1.48
C LEU A 209 21.93 -1.43 2.08
N SER A 210 22.02 -1.40 3.41
CA SER A 210 23.25 -1.70 4.16
C SER A 210 22.94 -2.11 5.59
N PHE A 211 23.73 -3.03 6.15
CA PHE A 211 23.67 -3.43 7.56
C PHE A 211 24.39 -2.45 8.51
N ARG A 212 25.00 -1.39 7.98
CA ARG A 212 25.73 -0.41 8.80
C ARG A 212 24.81 0.28 9.81
N GLY A 213 25.10 0.07 11.09
CA GLY A 213 24.30 0.64 12.18
C GLY A 213 22.89 0.08 12.27
N PHE A 214 22.69 -1.18 11.85
CA PHE A 214 21.39 -1.87 11.84
C PHE A 214 20.59 -1.67 13.13
N PHE A 215 21.13 -2.02 14.30
CA PHE A 215 20.44 -1.86 15.59
C PHE A 215 20.08 -0.42 15.93
N ARG A 216 20.94 0.54 15.54
CA ARG A 216 20.65 1.97 15.72
C ARG A 216 19.48 2.40 14.85
N ASN A 217 19.45 1.96 13.59
CA ASN A 217 18.38 2.25 12.65
C ASN A 217 17.06 1.61 13.09
N LEU A 218 17.12 0.39 13.64
CA LEU A 218 15.98 -0.30 14.24
C LEU A 218 15.44 0.45 15.46
N ARG A 219 16.31 0.99 16.32
CA ARG A 219 15.88 1.84 17.44
C ARG A 219 15.20 3.12 16.96
N TYR A 220 15.73 3.78 15.93
CA TYR A 220 15.08 4.96 15.35
C TYR A 220 13.73 4.61 14.71
N ALA A 221 13.63 3.46 14.05
CA ALA A 221 12.39 2.92 13.53
C ALA A 221 11.36 2.72 14.64
N PHE A 222 11.74 2.01 15.71
CA PHE A 222 10.86 1.74 16.85
C PHE A 222 10.34 3.03 17.50
N VAL A 223 11.24 3.94 17.88
CA VAL A 223 10.86 5.21 18.52
C VAL A 223 9.99 6.05 17.59
N GLY A 224 10.36 6.15 16.31
CA GLY A 224 9.59 6.90 15.32
C GLY A 224 8.19 6.32 15.10
N TYR A 225 8.06 5.00 15.07
CA TYR A 225 6.77 4.34 14.89
C TYR A 225 5.88 4.49 16.13
N VAL A 226 6.41 4.31 17.34
CA VAL A 226 5.63 4.51 18.58
C VAL A 226 5.12 5.95 18.69
N ALA A 227 5.93 6.95 18.32
CA ALA A 227 5.47 8.34 18.23
C ALA A 227 4.41 8.56 17.13
N LEU A 228 4.45 7.79 16.04
CA LEU A 228 3.45 7.90 14.98
C LEU A 228 2.08 7.30 15.36
N ILE A 229 2.03 6.30 16.25
CA ILE A 229 0.77 5.61 16.60
C ILE A 229 -0.34 6.55 17.10
N PRO A 230 -0.13 7.46 18.07
CA PRO A 230 -1.17 8.40 18.49
C PRO A 230 -1.65 9.32 17.37
N ILE A 231 -0.73 9.76 16.50
CA ILE A 231 -1.07 10.59 15.33
C ILE A 231 -1.97 9.81 14.37
N LEU A 232 -1.63 8.54 14.07
CA LEU A 232 -2.47 7.68 13.23
C LEU A 232 -3.85 7.45 13.86
N PHE A 233 -3.90 7.22 15.16
CA PHE A 233 -5.16 7.07 15.89
C PHE A 233 -6.02 8.34 15.79
N ALA A 234 -5.44 9.52 15.97
CA ALA A 234 -6.13 10.81 15.83
C ALA A 234 -6.64 11.04 14.40
N ILE A 235 -5.83 10.71 13.38
CA ILE A 235 -6.26 10.79 11.96
C ILE A 235 -7.43 9.84 11.70
N MET A 236 -7.34 8.58 12.14
CA MET A 236 -8.41 7.60 11.97
C MET A 236 -9.70 8.01 12.69
N LEU A 237 -9.58 8.58 13.90
CA LEU A 237 -10.72 9.10 14.65
C LEU A 237 -11.39 10.28 13.92
N ALA A 238 -10.60 11.22 13.41
CA ALA A 238 -11.11 12.33 12.61
C ALA A 238 -11.83 11.84 11.35
N ILE A 239 -11.24 10.87 10.64
CA ILE A 239 -11.83 10.27 9.44
C ILE A 239 -13.15 9.59 9.80
N PHE A 240 -13.21 8.81 10.88
CA PHE A 240 -14.44 8.18 11.35
C PHE A 240 -15.58 9.18 11.56
N PHE A 241 -15.31 10.31 12.23
CA PHE A 241 -16.32 11.34 12.42
C PHE A 241 -16.73 12.01 11.11
N VAL A 242 -15.78 12.29 10.22
CA VAL A 242 -16.07 12.89 8.90
C VAL A 242 -16.92 11.94 8.05
N THR A 243 -16.57 10.66 7.95
CA THR A 243 -17.34 9.69 7.17
C THR A 243 -18.74 9.51 7.73
N LYS A 244 -18.87 9.47 9.07
CA LYS A 244 -20.18 9.42 9.74
C LYS A 244 -21.02 10.67 9.45
N TRP A 245 -20.41 11.86 9.51
CA TRP A 245 -21.08 13.12 9.21
C TRP A 245 -21.54 13.20 7.74
N LEU A 246 -20.74 12.66 6.83
CA LEU A 246 -21.06 12.60 5.40
C LEU A 246 -22.04 11.45 5.02
N GLY A 247 -22.40 10.57 5.96
CA GLY A 247 -23.15 9.34 5.64
C GLY A 247 -22.41 8.40 4.69
N TYR A 248 -21.09 8.51 4.62
CA TYR A 248 -20.26 7.72 3.72
C TYR A 248 -19.83 6.42 4.40
N HIS A 249 -20.19 5.30 3.77
CA HIS A 249 -19.78 3.96 4.20
C HIS A 249 -18.60 3.50 3.34
N PRO A 250 -17.35 3.56 3.86
CA PRO A 250 -16.21 3.13 3.08
C PRO A 250 -16.28 1.62 2.78
N PRO A 251 -15.96 1.21 1.54
CA PRO A 251 -15.86 -0.21 1.21
C PRO A 251 -14.73 -0.86 2.00
N VAL A 252 -14.88 -2.14 2.31
CA VAL A 252 -13.82 -2.94 2.94
C VAL A 252 -12.64 -3.05 1.96
N GLN A 253 -11.42 -2.96 2.47
CA GLN A 253 -10.22 -3.12 1.65
C GLN A 253 -10.12 -4.56 1.11
N SER A 254 -9.77 -4.71 -0.17
CA SER A 254 -9.67 -6.02 -0.85
C SER A 254 -8.69 -6.99 -0.17
N ILE A 255 -7.63 -6.49 0.46
CA ILE A 255 -6.69 -7.37 1.15
C ILE A 255 -7.31 -7.99 2.41
N VAL A 256 -8.20 -7.26 3.09
CA VAL A 256 -8.90 -7.76 4.28
C VAL A 256 -9.89 -8.84 3.89
N THR A 257 -10.58 -8.69 2.76
CA THR A 257 -11.50 -9.74 2.26
C THR A 257 -10.73 -11.01 1.90
N VAL A 258 -9.55 -10.90 1.26
CA VAL A 258 -8.67 -12.06 1.02
C VAL A 258 -8.37 -12.81 2.33
N PHE A 259 -7.99 -12.11 3.40
CA PHE A 259 -7.69 -12.75 4.68
C PHE A 259 -8.91 -13.30 5.42
N ILE A 260 -10.10 -12.74 5.24
CA ILE A 260 -11.33 -13.20 5.91
C ILE A 260 -11.94 -14.41 5.18
N GLU A 261 -11.94 -14.39 3.84
CA GLU A 261 -12.65 -15.37 3.02
C GLU A 261 -11.80 -16.58 2.64
N GLU A 262 -10.47 -16.44 2.62
CA GLU A 262 -9.59 -17.54 2.24
C GLU A 262 -9.69 -18.71 3.23
N LYS A 263 -9.82 -19.93 2.71
CA LYS A 263 -9.94 -21.17 3.50
C LYS A 263 -8.62 -21.94 3.52
N GLU A 264 -7.80 -21.78 2.51
CA GLU A 264 -6.53 -22.47 2.39
C GLU A 264 -5.46 -21.84 3.29
N THR A 265 -5.07 -22.59 4.33
CA THR A 265 -4.06 -22.15 5.32
C THR A 265 -2.72 -21.78 4.69
N SER A 266 -2.31 -22.49 3.64
CA SER A 266 -1.05 -22.21 2.91
C SER A 266 -1.10 -20.84 2.20
N VAL A 267 -2.22 -20.53 1.54
CA VAL A 267 -2.45 -19.25 0.86
C VAL A 267 -2.52 -18.12 1.87
N LEU A 268 -3.18 -18.32 3.01
CA LEU A 268 -3.23 -17.35 4.11
C LEU A 268 -1.83 -16.99 4.63
N TRP A 269 -1.00 -17.98 4.96
CA TRP A 269 0.36 -17.73 5.48
C TRP A 269 1.26 -17.10 4.43
N PHE A 270 1.15 -17.53 3.17
CA PHE A 270 1.89 -16.90 2.06
C PHE A 270 1.49 -15.43 1.89
N SER A 271 0.19 -15.14 1.91
CA SER A 271 -0.37 -13.78 1.84
C SER A 271 0.10 -12.93 3.03
N ALA A 272 0.04 -13.47 4.24
CA ALA A 272 0.47 -12.82 5.46
C ALA A 272 1.95 -12.43 5.39
N LEU A 273 2.81 -13.38 5.00
CA LEU A 273 4.24 -13.14 4.88
C LEU A 273 4.56 -12.11 3.79
N PHE A 274 3.86 -12.17 2.66
CA PHE A 274 4.06 -11.22 1.58
C PHE A 274 3.65 -9.79 1.99
N VAL A 275 2.43 -9.62 2.50
CA VAL A 275 1.90 -8.32 2.94
C VAL A 275 2.70 -7.75 4.10
N ALA A 276 3.11 -8.59 5.05
CA ALA A 276 3.83 -8.14 6.24
C ALA A 276 5.31 -7.81 5.96
N VAL A 277 5.95 -8.51 5.01
CA VAL A 277 7.42 -8.46 4.86
C VAL A 277 7.84 -8.12 3.44
N PHE A 278 7.54 -8.97 2.46
CA PHE A 278 8.12 -8.85 1.12
C PHE A 278 7.61 -7.63 0.35
N GLY A 279 6.32 -7.31 0.44
CA GLY A 279 5.71 -6.11 -0.12
C GLY A 279 6.40 -4.84 0.40
N PRO A 280 6.42 -4.61 1.73
CA PRO A 280 7.15 -3.49 2.35
C PRO A 280 8.59 -3.36 1.87
N VAL A 281 9.35 -4.45 1.78
CA VAL A 281 10.73 -4.41 1.29
C VAL A 281 10.81 -3.90 -0.16
N ALA A 282 9.98 -4.44 -1.06
CA ALA A 282 9.94 -4.02 -2.45
C ALA A 282 9.55 -2.54 -2.60
N GLU A 283 8.53 -2.13 -1.85
CA GLU A 283 8.04 -0.76 -1.83
C GLU A 283 9.10 0.20 -1.31
N GLU A 284 9.79 -0.09 -0.20
CA GLU A 284 10.83 0.79 0.33
C GLU A 284 12.01 0.95 -0.65
N ILE A 285 12.39 -0.12 -1.36
CA ILE A 285 13.42 -0.04 -2.41
C ILE A 285 13.00 0.94 -3.51
N PHE A 286 11.76 0.87 -3.99
CA PHE A 286 11.26 1.78 -5.02
C PHE A 286 11.04 3.20 -4.51
N PHE A 287 10.23 3.36 -3.46
CA PHE A 287 9.79 4.68 -2.99
C PHE A 287 10.92 5.47 -2.33
N ARG A 288 11.71 4.84 -1.46
CA ARG A 288 12.72 5.54 -0.63
C ARG A 288 14.09 5.45 -1.28
N GLY A 289 14.47 4.24 -1.68
CA GLY A 289 15.76 4.00 -2.32
C GLY A 289 15.90 4.70 -3.67
N PHE A 290 14.91 4.53 -4.55
CA PHE A 290 15.01 4.97 -5.94
C PHE A 290 14.30 6.31 -6.22
N MET A 291 12.99 6.41 -5.95
CA MET A 291 12.19 7.58 -6.30
C MET A 291 12.51 8.79 -5.42
N TYR A 292 12.48 8.65 -4.10
CA TYR A 292 12.74 9.75 -3.17
C TYR A 292 14.10 10.39 -3.41
N THR A 293 15.17 9.59 -3.57
CA THR A 293 16.51 10.11 -3.86
C THR A 293 16.55 10.92 -5.16
N ALA A 294 15.87 10.46 -6.21
CA ALA A 294 15.76 11.15 -7.49
C ALA A 294 14.98 12.47 -7.40
N VAL A 295 13.85 12.47 -6.68
CA VAL A 295 13.00 13.65 -6.50
C VAL A 295 13.68 14.67 -5.59
N ARG A 296 14.31 14.23 -4.49
CA ARG A 296 15.09 15.07 -3.57
C ARG A 296 16.19 15.83 -4.29
N LYS A 297 16.89 15.19 -5.21
CA LYS A 297 17.93 15.83 -6.04
C LYS A 297 17.38 17.03 -6.85
N ARG A 298 16.11 16.99 -7.27
CA ARG A 298 15.48 18.03 -8.09
C ARG A 298 14.71 19.07 -7.28
N TRP A 299 13.98 18.65 -6.25
CA TRP A 299 13.00 19.50 -5.54
C TRP A 299 13.36 19.78 -4.08
N GLY A 300 14.46 19.24 -3.57
CA GLY A 300 14.86 19.37 -2.17
C GLY A 300 14.13 18.41 -1.24
N VAL A 301 14.56 18.37 0.02
CA VAL A 301 14.14 17.37 1.02
C VAL A 301 12.65 17.42 1.30
N PHE A 302 12.12 18.58 1.69
CA PHE A 302 10.72 18.70 2.12
C PHE A 302 9.73 18.31 1.02
N ARG A 303 9.88 18.89 -0.19
CA ARG A 303 9.01 18.60 -1.32
C ARG A 303 9.12 17.14 -1.79
N ALA A 304 10.31 16.55 -1.71
CA ALA A 304 10.48 15.14 -2.02
C ALA A 304 9.76 14.24 -1.01
N MET A 305 9.92 14.50 0.29
CA MET A 305 9.24 13.73 1.32
C MET A 305 7.72 13.78 1.15
N VAL A 306 7.15 14.97 0.99
CA VAL A 306 5.70 15.15 0.81
C VAL A 306 5.25 14.51 -0.52
N GLY A 307 5.93 14.81 -1.62
CA GLY A 307 5.56 14.34 -2.95
C GLY A 307 5.61 12.81 -3.08
N THR A 308 6.68 12.16 -2.61
CA THR A 308 6.77 10.70 -2.69
C THR A 308 5.81 9.99 -1.74
N SER A 309 5.51 10.59 -0.58
CA SER A 309 4.54 10.02 0.37
C SER A 309 3.10 10.14 -0.14
N ALA A 310 2.77 11.24 -0.82
CA ALA A 310 1.48 11.39 -1.50
C ALA A 310 1.33 10.38 -2.65
N VAL A 311 2.35 10.22 -3.50
CA VAL A 311 2.34 9.20 -4.58
C VAL A 311 2.22 7.79 -4.01
N PHE A 312 2.97 7.48 -2.95
CA PHE A 312 2.85 6.21 -2.21
C PHE A 312 1.41 5.97 -1.77
N SER A 313 0.79 6.96 -1.14
CA SER A 313 -0.58 6.84 -0.66
C SER A 313 -1.63 6.74 -1.78
N CYS A 314 -1.49 7.47 -2.88
CA CYS A 314 -2.43 7.41 -4.01
C CYS A 314 -2.47 6.01 -4.64
N LEU A 315 -1.33 5.32 -4.69
CA LEU A 315 -1.21 4.00 -5.31
C LEU A 315 -1.86 2.87 -4.50
N HIS A 316 -2.27 3.15 -3.26
CA HIS A 316 -3.05 2.20 -2.44
C HIS A 316 -4.55 2.23 -2.75
N THR A 317 -5.02 3.17 -3.58
CA THR A 317 -6.39 3.21 -4.11
C THR A 317 -7.52 3.12 -3.06
N HIS A 318 -7.26 3.61 -1.84
CA HIS A 318 -8.23 3.59 -0.75
C HIS A 318 -8.36 4.99 -0.14
N VAL A 319 -9.47 5.67 -0.44
CA VAL A 319 -9.66 7.10 -0.11
C VAL A 319 -9.54 7.37 1.39
N VAL A 320 -10.19 6.54 2.23
CA VAL A 320 -10.12 6.64 3.70
C VAL A 320 -8.71 6.34 4.23
N GLY A 321 -7.92 5.58 3.47
CA GLY A 321 -6.54 5.24 3.83
C GLY A 321 -5.54 6.34 3.46
N PHE A 322 -5.95 7.36 2.71
CA PHE A 322 -5.02 8.32 2.15
C PHE A 322 -4.18 9.04 3.22
N PHE A 323 -4.82 9.68 4.19
CA PHE A 323 -4.08 10.42 5.22
C PHE A 323 -3.26 9.52 6.16
N PRO A 324 -3.76 8.38 6.66
CA PRO A 324 -2.95 7.44 7.44
C PRO A 324 -1.72 6.93 6.68
N ILE A 325 -1.90 6.50 5.42
CA ILE A 325 -0.81 5.95 4.60
C ILE A 325 0.18 7.05 4.23
N MET A 326 -0.27 8.27 3.95
CA MET A 326 0.61 9.41 3.73
C MET A 326 1.41 9.76 4.99
N ALA A 327 0.81 9.73 6.18
CA ALA A 327 1.51 9.99 7.44
C ALA A 327 2.60 8.94 7.72
N LEU A 328 2.30 7.67 7.50
CA LEU A 328 3.31 6.60 7.50
C LEU A 328 4.40 6.88 6.45
N GLY A 329 4.01 7.24 5.23
CA GLY A 329 4.92 7.56 4.15
C GLY A 329 5.92 8.67 4.50
N LEU A 330 5.45 9.71 5.18
CA LEU A 330 6.26 10.84 5.64
C LEU A 330 7.28 10.40 6.70
N LEU A 331 6.89 9.57 7.66
CA LEU A 331 7.81 9.00 8.65
C LEU A 331 8.89 8.15 7.96
N LEU A 332 8.48 7.28 7.03
CA LEU A 332 9.39 6.41 6.29
C LEU A 332 10.42 7.23 5.49
N ALA A 333 9.99 8.30 4.82
CA ALA A 333 10.87 9.21 4.09
C ALA A 333 11.79 10.00 5.04
N TYR A 334 11.26 10.46 6.19
CA TYR A 334 12.03 11.15 7.21
C TYR A 334 13.16 10.27 7.78
N LEU A 335 12.83 9.05 8.18
CA LEU A 335 13.80 8.10 8.72
C LEU A 335 14.87 7.77 7.69
N TYR A 336 14.49 7.57 6.43
CA TYR A 336 15.44 7.36 5.35
C TYR A 336 16.37 8.57 5.15
N GLU A 337 15.83 9.79 5.11
CA GLU A 337 16.60 11.03 4.95
C GLU A 337 17.61 11.23 6.08
N LYS A 338 17.21 10.92 7.32
CA LYS A 338 18.08 11.08 8.49
C LYS A 338 19.11 9.97 8.59
N THR A 339 18.75 8.72 8.33
CA THR A 339 19.63 7.58 8.60
C THR A 339 20.49 7.18 7.40
N GLY A 340 20.10 7.55 6.17
CA GLY A 340 20.75 7.05 4.96
C GLY A 340 20.54 5.56 4.71
N SER A 341 19.65 4.90 5.45
CA SER A 341 19.47 3.45 5.44
C SER A 341 18.02 3.08 5.24
N LEU A 342 17.78 2.16 4.31
CA LEU A 342 16.46 1.56 4.12
C LEU A 342 16.05 0.68 5.31
N ALA A 343 16.99 0.20 6.13
CA ALA A 343 16.66 -0.63 7.27
C ALA A 343 15.69 0.07 8.22
N ALA A 344 15.84 1.38 8.47
CA ALA A 344 14.94 2.11 9.35
C ALA A 344 13.50 2.15 8.78
N SER A 345 13.36 2.49 7.50
CA SER A 345 12.05 2.59 6.85
C SER A 345 11.41 1.21 6.66
N ILE A 346 12.16 0.21 6.19
CA ILE A 346 11.71 -1.18 6.06
C ILE A 346 11.21 -1.70 7.41
N SER A 347 11.94 -1.46 8.51
CA SER A 347 11.52 -1.91 9.83
C SER A 347 10.19 -1.29 10.26
N VAL A 348 10.00 0.03 10.13
CA VAL A 348 8.72 0.68 10.46
C VAL A 348 7.59 0.12 9.59
N HIS A 349 7.82 -0.04 8.30
CA HIS A 349 6.81 -0.51 7.37
C HIS A 349 6.40 -1.96 7.67
N ILE A 350 7.37 -2.85 7.92
CA ILE A 350 7.11 -4.22 8.37
C ILE A 350 6.37 -4.22 9.71
N MET A 351 6.80 -3.42 10.69
CA MET A 351 6.11 -3.33 11.99
C MET A 351 4.65 -2.91 11.83
N HIS A 352 4.37 -1.95 10.95
CA HIS A 352 3.02 -1.51 10.64
C HIS A 352 2.19 -2.63 10.01
N ASN A 353 2.70 -3.27 8.94
CA ASN A 353 1.94 -4.30 8.24
C ASN A 353 1.78 -5.57 9.08
N VAL A 354 2.78 -5.96 9.88
CA VAL A 354 2.63 -7.06 10.85
C VAL A 354 1.51 -6.75 11.84
N GLY A 355 1.45 -5.53 12.39
CA GLY A 355 0.37 -5.11 13.28
C GLY A 355 -1.01 -5.20 12.61
N MET A 356 -1.11 -4.74 11.36
CA MET A 356 -2.35 -4.85 10.57
C MET A 356 -2.74 -6.30 10.28
N VAL A 357 -1.77 -7.15 9.92
CA VAL A 357 -2.00 -8.58 9.69
C VAL A 357 -2.48 -9.25 10.98
N ILE A 358 -1.83 -9.00 12.13
CA ILE A 358 -2.27 -9.51 13.43
C ILE A 358 -3.71 -9.08 13.72
N LEU A 359 -4.04 -7.80 13.51
CA LEU A 359 -5.40 -7.29 13.70
C LEU A 359 -6.42 -8.03 12.82
N VAL A 360 -6.09 -8.26 11.55
CA VAL A 360 -6.96 -8.99 10.62
C VAL A 360 -7.15 -10.45 11.05
N PHE A 361 -6.09 -11.14 11.49
CA PHE A 361 -6.20 -12.50 12.02
C PHE A 361 -7.05 -12.55 13.31
N LEU A 362 -6.92 -11.56 14.20
CA LEU A 362 -7.78 -11.46 15.38
C LEU A 362 -9.24 -11.26 15.00
N VAL A 363 -9.53 -10.37 14.05
CA VAL A 363 -10.89 -10.17 13.53
C VAL A 363 -11.44 -11.45 12.91
N ARG A 364 -10.61 -12.20 12.15
CA ARG A 364 -10.99 -13.49 11.58
C ARG A 364 -11.39 -14.48 12.66
N CYS A 365 -10.60 -14.64 13.72
CA CYS A 365 -10.91 -15.54 14.84
C CYS A 365 -12.22 -15.21 15.57
N ILE A 366 -12.68 -13.95 15.50
CA ILE A 366 -13.94 -13.51 16.13
C ILE A 366 -15.11 -13.62 15.13
N GLY A 367 -14.85 -13.32 13.85
CA GLY A 367 -15.84 -13.22 12.78
C GLY A 367 -16.28 -14.56 12.17
N THR A 368 -15.37 -15.52 12.02
CA THR A 368 -15.71 -16.93 11.69
C THR A 368 -16.13 -17.66 12.94
#